data_AF-A0A7Z7NA48-F1
#
_entry.id   AF-A0A7Z7NA48-F1
#
_cell.length_a   1.000
_cell.length_b   1.000
_cell.length_c   1.000
_cell.angle_alpha   90.00
_cell.angle_beta   90.00
_cell.angle_gamma   90.00
#
_symmetry.space_group_name_H-M   'P 1'
#
loop_
_entity.id
_entity.type
_entity.pdbx_description
1 polymer ?
#
loop_
_entity_poly.entity_id
_entity_poly.type
_entity_poly.pdbx_seq_one_letter_code
_entity_poly.pdbx_strand_id
1 'polypeptide(L)'
;MHTYSGRFRPAIIVGALGVVFGDIGTSPIYTIQTVFNPSDPHPIPISPDNVYGVVSLIFWSVMIIVTTADAAEYFGLPLDRTVVMGSRIEV
;
A
#
# COMPACT_ATOMS: atom_id res chain seq x y z
N MET A 1 -18.41 22.13 32.29
CA MET A 1 -18.07 20.86 31.61
C MET A 1 -18.80 20.83 30.28
N HIS A 2 -18.11 21.05 29.16
CA HIS A 2 -18.68 20.87 27.82
C HIS A 2 -18.49 19.41 27.41
N THR A 3 -19.56 18.63 27.44
CA THR A 3 -19.56 17.25 26.96
C THR A 3 -19.54 17.26 25.44
N TYR A 4 -18.38 17.00 24.83
CA TYR A 4 -18.29 16.80 23.38
C TYR A 4 -18.93 15.45 23.03
N SER A 5 -20.23 15.46 22.74
CA SER A 5 -20.89 14.33 22.07
C SER A 5 -20.47 14.36 20.60
N GLY A 6 -19.34 13.74 20.28
CA GLY A 6 -18.88 13.57 18.91
C GLY A 6 -19.93 12.81 18.11
N ARG A 7 -20.60 13.50 17.18
CA ARG A 7 -21.53 12.86 16.23
C ARG A 7 -20.73 11.91 15.35
N PHE A 8 -20.98 10.61 15.47
CA PHE A 8 -20.41 9.59 14.60
C PHE A 8 -20.85 9.87 13.15
N ARG A 9 -19.91 10.24 12.28
CA ARG A 9 -20.16 10.58 10.88
C ARG A 9 -19.55 9.47 9.99
N PRO A 10 -20.29 8.36 9.76
CA PRO A 10 -19.77 7.22 9.00
C PRO A 10 -19.27 7.61 7.60
N ALA A 11 -19.87 8.63 6.97
CA ALA A 11 -19.43 9.16 5.69
C ALA A 11 -17.97 9.70 5.72
N ILE A 12 -17.55 10.33 6.81
CA ILE A 12 -16.17 10.82 6.94
C ILE A 12 -15.20 9.67 7.13
N ILE A 13 -15.59 8.64 7.89
CA ILE A 13 -14.77 7.44 8.12
C ILE A 13 -14.55 6.68 6.81
N VAL A 14 -15.63 6.41 6.07
CA VAL A 14 -15.54 5.74 4.75
C VAL A 14 -14.73 6.57 3.77
N GLY A 15 -14.90 7.91 3.77
CA GLY A 15 -14.09 8.81 2.95
C GLY A 15 -12.60 8.77 3.30
N ALA A 16 -12.25 8.81 4.59
CA ALA A 16 -10.87 8.73 5.06
C ALA A 16 -10.23 7.38 4.72
N LEU A 17 -10.94 6.27 4.91
CA LEU A 17 -10.48 4.94 4.51
C LEU A 17 -10.25 4.87 2.99
N GLY A 18 -11.17 5.42 2.19
CA GLY A 18 -11.03 5.48 0.74
C GLY A 18 -9.76 6.22 0.27
N VAL A 19 -9.40 7.31 0.93
CA VAL A 19 -8.15 8.04 0.63
C VAL A 19 -6.91 7.20 0.99
N VAL A 20 -6.88 6.58 2.16
CA VAL A 20 -5.73 5.75 2.62
C VAL A 20 -5.54 4.53 1.73
N PHE A 21 -6.61 3.78 1.44
CA PHE A 21 -6.51 2.64 0.52
C PHE A 21 -6.23 3.06 -0.93
N GLY A 22 -6.66 4.26 -1.33
CA GLY A 22 -6.30 4.86 -2.61
C GLY A 22 -4.80 5.13 -2.74
N ASP A 23 -4.19 5.72 -1.71
CA ASP A 23 -2.76 6.01 -1.66
C ASP A 23 -1.90 4.73 -1.75
N ILE A 24 -2.27 3.69 -0.99
CA ILE A 24 -1.61 2.37 -1.02
C ILE A 24 -1.65 1.75 -2.44
N GLY A 25 -2.73 1.98 -3.17
CA GLY A 25 -2.97 1.42 -4.51
C GLY A 25 -2.28 2.15 -5.67
N THR A 26 -1.64 3.30 -5.43
CA THR A 26 -0.94 4.04 -6.50
C THR A 26 0.32 3.31 -6.99
N SER A 27 1.11 2.74 -6.09
CA SER A 27 2.36 2.05 -6.47
C SER A 27 2.12 0.78 -7.32
N PRO A 28 1.11 -0.07 -7.05
CA PRO A 28 0.89 -1.25 -7.90
C PRO A 28 0.28 -0.92 -9.25
N ILE A 29 -0.57 0.11 -9.36
CA ILE A 29 -1.16 0.48 -10.65
C ILE A 29 -0.11 0.99 -11.64
N TYR A 30 0.89 1.75 -11.18
CA TYR A 30 2.04 2.13 -12.00
C TYR A 30 2.94 0.93 -12.33
N THR A 31 3.11 0.00 -11.39
CA THR A 31 3.92 -1.20 -11.61
C THR A 31 3.35 -2.05 -12.75
N ILE A 32 2.03 -2.20 -12.83
CA ILE A 32 1.37 -2.92 -13.94
C ILE A 32 1.62 -2.24 -15.29
N GLN A 33 1.58 -0.90 -15.33
CA GLN A 33 1.85 -0.15 -16.56
C GLN A 33 3.28 -0.37 -17.06
N THR A 34 4.25 -0.47 -16.15
CA THR A 34 5.65 -0.74 -16.50
C THR A 34 5.88 -2.19 -16.90
N VAL A 35 5.33 -3.15 -16.14
CA VAL A 35 5.57 -4.60 -16.36
C VAL A 35 5.15 -5.08 -17.75
N PHE A 36 4.05 -4.53 -18.28
CA PHE A 36 3.55 -4.88 -19.61
C PHE A 36 3.89 -3.85 -20.68
N ASN A 37 4.83 -2.93 -20.42
CA ASN A 37 5.28 -1.97 -21.41
C ASN A 37 6.07 -2.68 -22.53
N PRO A 38 5.58 -2.67 -23.78
CA PRO A 38 6.28 -3.34 -24.90
C PRO A 38 7.59 -2.65 -25.29
N SER A 39 7.80 -1.41 -24.85
CA SER A 39 8.99 -0.60 -25.14
C SER A 39 10.11 -0.80 -24.11
N ASP A 40 9.88 -1.56 -23.05
CA ASP A 40 10.92 -1.87 -22.06
C ASP A 40 11.95 -2.87 -22.63
N PRO A 41 13.22 -2.84 -22.17
CA PRO A 41 14.26 -3.76 -22.65
C PRO A 41 13.99 -5.25 -22.34
N HIS A 42 13.09 -5.53 -21.38
CA HIS A 42 12.72 -6.89 -20.95
C HIS A 42 11.19 -7.00 -20.79
N PRO A 43 10.41 -6.96 -21.88
CA PRO A 43 8.96 -6.94 -21.79
C PRO A 43 8.41 -8.32 -21.40
N ILE A 44 7.51 -8.35 -20.42
CA ILE A 44 6.81 -9.58 -20.06
C ILE A 44 5.67 -9.81 -21.06
N PRO A 45 5.61 -10.97 -21.76
CA PRO A 45 4.52 -11.26 -22.67
C PRO A 45 3.18 -11.22 -21.94
N ILE A 46 2.18 -10.59 -22.58
CA ILE A 46 0.81 -10.58 -22.06
C ILE A 46 0.21 -11.99 -22.29
N SER A 47 0.38 -12.85 -21.29
CA SER A 47 -0.25 -14.17 -21.21
C SER A 47 -1.07 -14.26 -19.92
N PRO A 48 -2.14 -15.07 -19.86
CA PRO A 48 -2.93 -15.26 -18.65
C PRO A 48 -2.08 -15.64 -17.44
N ASP A 49 -1.12 -16.55 -17.62
CA ASP A 49 -0.23 -17.01 -16.56
C ASP A 49 0.62 -15.87 -15.98
N ASN A 50 1.15 -14.99 -16.84
CA ASN A 50 1.94 -13.83 -16.41
C ASN A 50 1.07 -12.78 -15.71
N VAL A 51 -0.16 -12.56 -16.18
CA VAL A 51 -1.11 -11.63 -15.55
C VAL A 51 -1.46 -12.10 -14.14
N TYR A 52 -1.83 -13.37 -13.98
CA TYR A 52 -2.14 -13.93 -12.66
C TYR A 52 -0.91 -13.94 -11.74
N GLY A 53 0.28 -14.22 -12.28
CA GLY A 53 1.53 -14.15 -11.54
C GLY A 53 1.80 -12.75 -10.99
N VAL A 54 1.74 -11.72 -11.84
CA VAL A 54 1.98 -10.32 -11.46
C VAL A 54 0.94 -9.82 -10.46
N VAL A 55 -0.34 -10.09 -10.70
CA VAL A 55 -1.43 -9.71 -9.78
C VAL A 55 -1.27 -10.40 -8.42
N SER A 56 -0.87 -11.67 -8.40
CA SER A 56 -0.60 -12.41 -7.16
C SER A 56 0.58 -11.82 -6.39
N LEU A 57 1.68 -11.46 -7.07
CA LEU A 57 2.84 -10.83 -6.43
C LEU A 57 2.48 -9.46 -5.84
N ILE A 58 1.68 -8.65 -6.54
CA ILE A 58 1.16 -7.38 -6.04
C ILE A 58 0.26 -7.60 -4.81
N PHE A 59 -0.63 -8.59 -4.88
CA PHE A 59 -1.53 -8.90 -3.77
C PHE A 59 -0.75 -9.31 -2.52
N TRP A 60 0.17 -10.26 -2.66
CA TRP A 60 0.97 -10.74 -1.53
C TRP A 60 1.95 -9.69 -1.02
N SER A 61 2.52 -8.84 -1.87
CA SER A 61 3.41 -7.77 -1.42
C SER A 61 2.67 -6.76 -0.53
N VAL A 62 1.48 -6.30 -0.94
CA VAL A 62 0.65 -5.38 -0.15
C VAL A 62 0.23 -6.04 1.17
N MET A 63 -0.21 -7.30 1.15
CA MET A 63 -0.59 -8.02 2.36
C MET A 63 0.56 -8.14 3.36
N ILE A 64 1.77 -8.45 2.89
CA ILE A 64 2.96 -8.52 3.76
C ILE A 64 3.30 -7.15 4.30
N ILE A 65 3.33 -6.10 3.47
CA ILE A 65 3.68 -4.75 3.91
C ILE A 65 2.71 -4.25 4.97
N VAL A 66 1.41 -4.34 4.73
CA VAL A 66 0.38 -3.87 5.68
C VAL A 66 0.43 -4.67 6.98
N THR A 67 0.52 -6.00 6.89
CA THR A 67 0.53 -6.87 8.09
C THR A 67 1.80 -6.70 8.90
N THR A 68 2.97 -6.60 8.26
CA THR A 68 4.24 -6.44 8.96
C THR A 68 4.41 -5.03 9.53
N ALA A 69 3.91 -4.00 8.84
CA ALA A 69 3.89 -2.64 9.38
C ALA A 69 3.01 -2.54 10.62
N ASP A 70 1.77 -3.04 10.55
CA ASP A 70 0.85 -3.07 11.69
C ASP A 70 1.40 -3.90 12.85
N ALA A 71 1.95 -5.09 12.57
CA ALA A 71 2.56 -5.93 13.59
C ALA A 71 3.78 -5.26 14.24
N ALA A 72 4.64 -4.60 13.46
CA ALA A 72 5.80 -3.89 14.00
C ALA A 72 5.40 -2.75 14.94
N GLU A 73 4.36 -2.00 14.59
CA GLU A 73 3.76 -0.99 15.46
C GLU A 73 3.17 -1.62 16.73
N TYR A 74 2.41 -2.71 16.59
CA TYR A 74 1.81 -3.43 17.71
C TYR A 74 2.84 -3.94 18.74
N PHE A 75 3.96 -4.49 18.27
CA PHE A 75 5.04 -4.97 19.12
C PHE A 75 5.94 -3.85 19.66
N GLY A 76 5.65 -2.58 19.34
CA GLY A 76 6.43 -1.43 19.77
C GLY A 76 7.86 -1.47 19.22
N LEU A 77 8.05 -2.08 18.05
CA LEU A 77 9.36 -2.15 17.43
C LEU A 77 9.81 -0.75 17.01
N PRO A 78 11.12 -0.46 17.09
CA PRO A 78 11.65 0.84 16.68
C PRO A 78 11.36 1.09 15.19
N LEU A 79 10.33 1.90 14.90
CA LEU A 79 9.96 2.32 13.54
C LEU A 79 11.05 3.17 12.87
N ASP A 80 11.98 3.72 13.66
CA ASP A 80 13.19 4.40 13.22
C ASP A 80 14.21 3.47 12.55
N ARG A 81 14.07 2.14 12.71
CA ARG A 81 15.01 1.14 12.14
C ARG A 81 14.38 0.15 11.17
N THR A 82 13.05 0.15 11.03
CA THR A 82 12.38 -0.51 9.92
C THR A 82 12.60 0.33 8.67
N VAL A 83 13.74 0.11 8.01
CA VAL A 83 14.06 0.73 6.71
C VAL A 83 13.08 0.18 5.67
N VAL A 84 11.89 0.79 5.58
CA VAL A 84 11.15 0.83 4.33
C VAL A 84 11.96 1.77 3.45
N MET A 85 12.65 1.18 2.48
CA MET A 85 13.64 1.79 1.62
C MET A 85 13.08 3.03 0.89
N GLY A 86 13.10 4.23 1.51
CA GLY A 86 12.59 5.42 0.82
C GLY A 86 12.49 6.77 1.53
N SER A 87 12.47 6.92 2.86
CA SER A 87 12.37 8.27 3.43
C SER A 87 13.00 8.41 4.82
N ARG A 88 14.24 8.92 4.83
CA ARG A 88 14.87 9.47 6.01
C ARG A 88 14.19 10.83 6.27
N ILE A 89 13.27 10.91 7.23
CA ILE A 89 12.78 12.20 7.74
C ILE A 89 13.80 12.67 8.77
N GLU A 90 14.74 13.50 8.34
CA GLU A 90 15.54 14.31 9.26
C GLU A 90 14.69 15.53 9.65
N VAL A 91 14.42 15.67 10.94
CA VAL A 91 13.86 16.89 11.55
C VAL A 91 15.00 17.89 11.76
#